data_AF-A0A849XV70-F1
#
_entry.id   AF-A0A849XV70-F1
#
_cell.length_a   1.000
_cell.length_b   1.000
_cell.length_c   1.000
_cell.angle_alpha   90.00
_cell.angle_beta   90.00
_cell.angle_gamma   90.00
#
_symmetry.space_group_name_H-M   'P 1'
#
loop_
_entity.id
_entity.type
_entity.pdbx_description
1 polymer ?
#
loop_
_entity_poly.entity_id
_entity_poly.type
_entity_poly.pdbx_seq_one_letter_code
_entity_poly.pdbx_strand_id
1 'polypeptide(L)'
;MLIEKTLKEALADYIKGKPVTVLWTRDDGSMDVRLLSDILEQEENHFLVNVPAYHNPEFAQAVAEMVEQNRPENCSAEVAPAGTTEKDGSTTPPSQSRIQK
;
A
#
# COMPACT_ATOMS: atom_id res chain seq x y z
N MET A 1 19.46 -8.70 -35.35
CA MET A 1 20.62 -8.02 -34.73
C MET A 1 20.18 -7.53 -33.36
N LEU A 2 20.92 -7.87 -32.30
CA LEU A 2 20.65 -7.34 -30.96
C LEU A 2 21.42 -6.03 -30.78
N ILE A 3 20.77 -5.03 -30.20
CA ILE A 3 21.35 -3.71 -29.96
C ILE A 3 21.27 -3.47 -28.46
N GLU A 4 22.40 -3.12 -27.86
CA GLU A 4 22.45 -2.74 -26.45
C GLU A 4 21.66 -1.43 -26.26
N LYS A 5 20.72 -1.47 -25.31
CA LYS A 5 19.88 -0.33 -24.94
C LYS A 5 19.87 -0.18 -23.44
N THR A 6 19.55 1.02 -22.98
CA THR A 6 19.32 1.23 -21.55
C THR A 6 18.09 0.46 -21.08
N LEU A 7 18.04 0.11 -19.78
CA LEU A 7 16.91 -0.60 -19.18
C LEU A 7 15.57 0.10 -19.48
N LYS A 8 15.52 1.43 -19.39
CA LYS A 8 14.31 2.22 -19.64
C LYS A 8 13.82 2.07 -21.08
N GLU A 9 14.72 2.11 -22.06
CA GLU A 9 14.37 1.98 -23.47
C GLU A 9 13.96 0.55 -23.81
N ALA A 10 14.66 -0.44 -23.26
CA ALA A 10 14.32 -1.83 -23.39
C ALA A 10 12.90 -2.09 -22.82
N LEU A 11 12.59 -1.60 -21.62
CA LEU A 11 11.24 -1.70 -21.03
C LEU A 11 10.18 -0.99 -21.87
N ALA A 12 10.49 0.19 -22.43
CA ALA A 12 9.55 0.89 -23.30
C ALA A 12 9.28 0.14 -24.60
N ASP A 13 10.28 -0.54 -25.17
CA ASP A 13 10.09 -1.42 -26.32
C ASP A 13 9.32 -2.70 -25.95
N TYR A 14 9.56 -3.25 -24.76
CA TYR A 14 8.81 -4.40 -24.23
C TYR A 14 7.32 -4.11 -24.07
N ILE A 15 6.96 -2.97 -23.47
CA ILE A 15 5.57 -2.52 -23.32
C ILE A 15 4.89 -2.35 -24.69
N LYS A 16 5.66 -2.02 -25.74
CA LYS A 16 5.17 -1.95 -27.14
C LYS A 16 5.03 -3.32 -27.80
N GLY A 17 5.26 -4.42 -27.07
CA GLY A 17 5.17 -5.79 -27.56
C GLY A 17 6.40 -6.28 -28.32
N LYS A 18 7.54 -5.57 -28.25
CA LYS A 18 8.78 -6.05 -28.88
C LYS A 18 9.49 -7.05 -27.97
N PRO A 19 10.08 -8.13 -28.53
CA PRO A 19 10.88 -9.05 -27.75
C PRO A 19 12.14 -8.35 -27.24
N VAL A 20 12.38 -8.46 -25.94
CA VAL A 20 13.56 -7.91 -25.26
C VAL A 20 14.31 -9.06 -24.62
N THR A 21 15.61 -9.14 -24.91
CA THR A 21 16.51 -10.13 -24.31
C THR A 21 17.35 -9.44 -23.24
N VAL A 22 17.39 -10.02 -22.04
CA VAL A 22 18.19 -9.55 -20.91
C VAL A 22 19.41 -10.44 -20.78
N LEU A 23 20.56 -9.81 -20.61
CA LEU A 23 21.85 -10.44 -20.34
C LEU A 23 22.35 -9.96 -18.98
N TRP A 24 22.70 -10.87 -18.08
CA TRP A 24 23.30 -10.50 -16.80
C TRP A 24 24.36 -11.51 -16.38
N THR A 25 25.28 -11.05 -15.55
CA THR A 25 26.29 -11.90 -14.93
C THR A 25 25.76 -12.37 -13.57
N ARG A 26 25.74 -13.68 -13.35
CA ARG A 26 25.40 -14.31 -12.08
C ARG A 26 26.53 -14.12 -11.06
N ASP A 27 26.25 -14.41 -9.80
CA ASP A 27 27.20 -14.25 -8.69
C ASP A 27 28.45 -15.15 -8.82
N ASP A 28 28.34 -16.25 -9.58
CA ASP A 28 29.44 -17.15 -9.91
C ASP A 28 30.32 -16.65 -11.09
N GLY A 29 30.01 -15.47 -11.63
CA GLY A 29 30.69 -14.88 -12.78
C GLY A 29 30.23 -15.43 -14.13
N SER A 30 29.28 -16.38 -14.16
CA SER A 30 28.71 -16.89 -15.41
C SER A 30 27.72 -15.89 -16.01
N MET A 31 27.56 -15.92 -17.34
CA MET A 31 26.59 -15.08 -18.04
C MET A 31 25.30 -15.86 -18.30
N ASP A 32 24.16 -15.27 -17.98
CA ASP A 32 22.84 -15.80 -18.32
C ASP A 32 22.12 -14.88 -19.29
N VAL A 33 21.36 -15.49 -20.21
CA VAL A 33 20.61 -14.81 -21.26
C VAL A 33 19.19 -15.33 -21.24
N ARG A 34 18.19 -14.47 -21.06
CA ARG A 34 16.76 -14.84 -21.15
C ARG A 34 15.93 -13.75 -21.78
N LEU A 35 14.74 -14.12 -22.27
CA LEU A 35 13.75 -13.12 -22.65
C LEU A 35 13.22 -12.41 -21.40
N LEU A 36 12.96 -11.11 -21.52
CA LEU A 36 12.34 -10.34 -20.46
C LEU A 36 10.94 -10.89 -20.14
N SER A 37 10.20 -11.38 -21.14
CA SER A 37 8.92 -12.08 -20.94
C SER A 37 9.07 -13.25 -19.97
N ASP A 38 10.01 -14.15 -20.23
CA ASP A 38 10.22 -15.34 -19.40
C ASP A 38 10.60 -15.02 -17.97
N ILE A 39 11.21 -13.85 -17.72
CA ILE A 39 11.52 -13.37 -16.37
C ILE A 39 10.28 -12.76 -15.74
N LEU A 40 9.50 -11.95 -16.45
CA LEU A 40 8.32 -11.30 -15.88
C LEU A 40 7.14 -12.26 -15.68
N GLU A 41 7.02 -13.29 -16.51
CA GLU A 41 5.92 -14.25 -16.51
C GLU A 41 6.16 -15.45 -15.58
N GLN A 42 7.23 -15.43 -14.77
CA GLN A 42 7.44 -16.48 -13.77
C GLN A 42 6.34 -16.41 -12.71
N GLU A 43 5.71 -17.55 -12.43
CA GLU A 43 4.58 -17.65 -11.48
C GLU A 43 4.92 -17.14 -10.07
N GLU A 44 6.21 -17.12 -9.70
CA GLU A 44 6.70 -16.63 -8.41
C GLU A 44 6.77 -15.09 -8.31
N ASN A 45 6.73 -14.38 -9.45
CA ASN A 45 6.96 -12.94 -9.48
C ASN A 45 5.68 -12.13 -9.23
N HIS A 46 5.61 -11.50 -8.05
CA HIS A 46 4.55 -10.56 -7.70
C HIS A 46 5.01 -9.10 -7.87
N PHE A 47 4.42 -8.37 -8.82
CA PHE A 47 4.73 -6.95 -9.03
C PHE A 47 3.73 -6.06 -8.29
N LEU A 48 4.25 -5.21 -7.40
CA LEU A 48 3.44 -4.20 -6.69
C LEU A 48 3.55 -2.87 -7.43
N VAL A 49 2.41 -2.31 -7.81
CA VAL A 49 2.31 -0.95 -8.36
C VAL A 49 1.80 0.00 -7.30
N ASN A 50 2.52 1.09 -7.07
CA ASN A 50 2.05 2.14 -6.17
C ASN A 50 0.91 2.90 -6.86
N VAL A 51 -0.34 2.53 -6.53
CA VAL A 51 -1.50 3.31 -6.89
C VAL A 51 -1.66 4.39 -5.82
N PRO A 52 -1.53 5.69 -6.16
CA PRO A 52 -1.79 6.73 -5.18
C PRO A 52 -3.20 6.54 -4.61
N ALA A 53 -3.32 6.54 -3.28
CA ALA A 53 -4.61 6.39 -2.62
C ALA A 53 -5.54 7.49 -3.13
N TYR A 54 -6.51 7.09 -3.96
CA TYR A 54 -7.58 7.99 -4.35
C TYR A 54 -8.41 8.22 -3.09
N HIS A 55 -8.14 9.31 -2.37
CA HIS A 55 -9.00 9.73 -1.29
C HIS A 55 -10.38 9.99 -1.91
N ASN A 56 -11.31 9.06 -1.70
CA ASN A 56 -12.67 9.18 -2.17
C ASN A 56 -13.50 9.89 -1.07
N PRO A 57 -13.71 11.21 -1.14
CA PRO A 57 -14.48 11.93 -0.12
C PRO A 57 -15.94 11.44 -0.08
N GLU A 58 -16.46 10.92 -1.19
CA GLU A 58 -17.82 10.38 -1.30
C GLU A 58 -17.97 9.12 -0.44
N PHE A 59 -16.94 8.27 -0.39
CA PHE A 59 -16.91 7.11 0.49
C PHE A 59 -16.89 7.52 1.96
N ALA A 60 -16.10 8.54 2.31
CA ALA A 60 -16.06 9.06 3.69
C ALA A 60 -17.42 9.64 4.13
N GLN A 61 -18.13 10.33 3.22
CA GLN A 61 -19.44 10.91 3.48
C GLN A 61 -20.54 9.86 3.63
N ALA A 62 -20.55 8.85 2.74
CA ALA A 62 -21.50 7.73 2.82
C ALA A 62 -21.31 6.90 4.11
N VAL A 63 -20.06 6.71 4.55
CA VAL A 63 -19.75 6.05 5.83
C VAL A 63 -20.23 6.88 7.02
N ALA A 64 -20.08 8.21 6.97
CA ALA A 64 -20.57 9.10 8.02
C ALA A 64 -22.11 9.07 8.11
N GLU A 65 -22.82 9.10 6.97
CA GLU A 65 -24.28 9.12 6.91
C GLU A 65 -24.90 7.82 7.46
N MET A 66 -24.31 6.67 7.14
CA MET A 66 -24.76 5.36 7.62
C MET A 66 -24.48 5.15 9.12
N VAL A 67 -23.38 5.72 9.64
CA VAL A 67 -23.09 5.74 11.08
C VAL A 67 -24.05 6.64 11.85
N GLU A 68 -24.50 7.74 11.24
CA GLU A 68 -25.46 8.66 11.85
C GLU A 68 -26.89 8.08 11.86
N GLN A 69 -27.31 7.39 10.79
CA GLN A 69 -28.62 6.74 10.72
C GLN A 69 -28.74 5.48 11.60
N ASN A 70 -27.63 4.86 11.99
CA ASN A 70 -27.63 3.63 12.79
C ASN A 70 -27.47 3.88 14.30
N ARG A 71 -27.69 5.12 14.79
CA ARG A 71 -27.85 5.35 16.23
C ARG A 71 -29.29 5.01 16.63
N PRO A 72 -29.51 3.97 17.45
CA PRO A 72 -30.86 3.47 17.75
C PRO A 72 -31.62 4.44 18.66
N GLU A 73 -32.58 5.17 18.09
CA GLU A 73 -33.70 5.77 18.82
C GLU A 73 -34.74 4.69 19.16
N ASN A 74 -34.40 3.69 19.99
CA ASN A 74 -35.39 2.95 20.77
C ASN A 74 -34.77 2.15 21.93
N CYS A 75 -34.58 2.83 23.07
CA CYS A 75 -34.70 2.18 24.37
C CYS A 75 -35.62 3.06 25.22
N SER A 76 -36.93 2.85 25.10
CA SER A 76 -37.86 3.23 26.14
C SER A 76 -37.66 2.28 27.32
N ALA A 77 -36.86 2.70 28.30
CA ALA A 77 -36.84 2.12 29.64
C ALA A 77 -36.29 3.18 30.61
N GLU A 78 -37.23 3.86 31.27
CA GLU A 78 -37.03 4.58 32.53
C GLU A 78 -36.26 3.71 33.53
N VAL A 79 -35.05 4.11 33.94
CA VAL A 79 -34.52 3.96 35.31
C VAL A 79 -33.42 5.01 35.53
N ALA A 80 -33.70 6.06 36.32
CA ALA A 80 -32.64 6.78 37.06
C ALA A 80 -32.28 5.93 38.29
N PRO A 81 -31.01 5.86 38.74
CA PRO A 81 -30.55 6.92 39.63
C PRO A 81 -29.03 7.19 39.70
N ALA A 82 -28.72 8.37 40.26
CA ALA A 82 -27.64 8.65 41.20
C ALA A 82 -26.17 8.35 40.83
N GLY A 83 -25.45 9.44 40.54
CA GLY A 83 -24.40 9.91 41.46
C GLY A 83 -22.99 9.33 41.32
N THR A 84 -22.03 10.24 41.52
CA THR A 84 -20.62 10.05 41.94
C THR A 84 -19.57 9.74 40.85
N THR A 85 -18.71 10.76 40.62
CA THR A 85 -17.22 10.71 40.54
C THR A 85 -16.58 9.85 39.43
N GLU A 86 -15.51 10.24 38.74
CA GLU A 86 -14.46 11.20 38.99
C GLU A 86 -13.76 11.49 37.65
N LYS A 87 -13.22 12.71 37.55
CA LYS A 87 -12.42 13.22 36.44
C LYS A 87 -11.01 12.66 36.57
N ASP A 88 -10.47 12.00 35.53
CA ASP A 88 -9.09 12.26 35.10
C ASP A 88 -8.81 11.70 33.70
N GLY A 89 -8.63 12.62 32.75
CA GLY A 89 -8.11 12.31 31.43
C GLY A 89 -6.59 12.47 31.46
N SER A 90 -5.86 11.39 31.23
CA SER A 90 -4.44 11.46 30.90
C SER A 90 -4.04 10.26 30.06
N THR A 91 -4.18 10.39 28.74
CA THR A 91 -3.53 9.50 27.77
C THR A 91 -2.41 10.28 27.10
N THR A 92 -1.17 9.99 27.45
CA THR A 92 -0.03 10.25 26.57
C THR A 92 1.02 9.16 26.75
N PRO A 93 1.35 8.43 25.67
CA PRO A 93 2.76 8.11 25.39
C PRO A 93 3.08 8.25 23.89
N PRO A 94 4.34 8.12 23.41
CA PRO A 94 5.61 8.01 24.12
C PRO A 94 6.66 9.06 23.71
N SER A 95 7.73 9.09 24.51
CA SER A 95 8.97 9.87 24.34
C SER A 95 9.77 9.45 23.10
N GLN A 96 10.13 10.41 22.24
CA GLN A 96 11.13 10.21 21.18
C GLN A 96 12.53 10.59 21.67
N SER A 97 13.45 9.69 21.36
CA SER A 97 14.91 9.67 21.50
C SER A 97 15.62 11.01 21.67
N ARG A 98 16.34 11.11 22.78
CA ARG A 98 17.37 12.10 23.09
C ARG A 98 18.59 11.89 22.18
N ILE A 99 18.95 12.88 21.37
CA ILE A 99 20.23 12.96 20.67
C ILE A 99 20.99 14.21 21.16
N GLN A 100 22.29 13.99 21.40
CA GLN A 100 23.40 14.94 21.57
C GLN A 100 23.58 15.65 22.92
N LYS A 101 24.68 15.32 23.61
CA LYS A 101 25.95 16.05 23.45
C LYS A 101 27.12 15.16 23.88
#